data_AF-A0A1F2XHB1-F1
#
_entry.id   AF-A0A1F2XHB1-F1
#
_cell.length_a   1.000
_cell.length_b   1.000
_cell.length_c   1.000
_cell.angle_alpha   90.00
_cell.angle_beta   90.00
_cell.angle_gamma   90.00
#
_symmetry.space_group_name_H-M   'P 1'
#
loop_
_entity.id
_entity.type
_entity.pdbx_description
1 polymer ?
#
loop_
_entity_poly.entity_id
_entity_poly.type
_entity_poly.pdbx_seq_one_letter_code
_entity_poly.pdbx_strand_id
1 'polypeptide(L)'
;MHEQVRAGTCSWTDPTMVRAWYPPSVRTAADRLRYYAAHFDAVEVDSSFYGLPTSATARLWAERTPPGFVFHVKAFAMLTRHGVRPEQLPPPLRLAHDHELDRHGRILHPAPALREEAFAFFTEALEPLREEGKLGLILLQFPPYFVANEANRQYVAHSVDLLAPDKAAVEFRHASWVEAAAAQETLDLLASLGAAYVCVDAPRLDGPTVMPPLAAVTAESAYVRFHGRNAATWNARVDSAAERFKYLYTVDELAEWVEPVRRLREQAVTTYLMFNNCFADYAPRNARQMLSLFDTLVDPEDVSPSDPTPV
;
A
#
# COMPACT_ATOMS: atom_id res chain seq x y z
N MET A 1 20.47 13.80 6.99
CA MET A 1 19.38 12.85 7.31
C MET A 1 19.63 11.63 6.45
N HIS A 2 19.63 10.41 7.00
CA HIS A 2 19.83 9.22 6.18
C HIS A 2 18.58 8.96 5.35
N GLU A 3 18.69 9.11 4.04
CA GLU A 3 17.65 8.86 3.03
C GLU A 3 17.35 7.35 2.95
N GLN A 4 16.38 6.87 3.74
CA GLN A 4 16.14 5.42 3.88
C GLN A 4 15.20 4.90 2.77
N VAL A 5 15.67 3.91 2.00
CA VAL A 5 14.84 3.11 1.10
C VAL A 5 14.45 1.82 1.80
N ARG A 6 13.14 1.52 1.86
CA ARG A 6 12.60 0.29 2.46
C ARG A 6 11.73 -0.40 1.43
N ALA A 7 11.89 -1.71 1.28
CA ALA A 7 11.06 -2.50 0.38
C ALA A 7 10.30 -3.58 1.13
N GLY A 8 9.08 -3.84 0.67
CA GLY A 8 8.21 -4.85 1.23
C GLY A 8 7.22 -5.34 0.19
N THR A 9 6.24 -6.12 0.64
CA THR A 9 5.19 -6.69 -0.20
C THR A 9 3.83 -6.21 0.27
N CYS A 10 2.84 -6.23 -0.62
CA CYS A 10 1.44 -5.92 -0.31
C CYS A 10 0.66 -7.12 0.23
N SER A 11 1.36 -8.14 0.74
CA SER A 11 0.79 -9.27 1.45
C SER A 11 1.91 -10.17 1.96
N TRP A 12 1.76 -10.72 3.15
CA TRP A 12 2.57 -11.85 3.61
C TRP A 12 1.75 -13.14 3.69
N THR A 13 0.46 -13.08 3.36
CA THR A 13 -0.49 -14.20 3.54
C THR A 13 -1.21 -14.60 2.25
N ASP A 14 -0.81 -14.08 1.09
CA ASP A 14 -1.39 -14.50 -0.19
C ASP A 14 -1.26 -16.04 -0.33
N PRO A 15 -2.34 -16.77 -0.65
CA PRO A 15 -2.29 -18.24 -0.68
C PRO A 15 -1.24 -18.81 -1.65
N THR A 16 -0.96 -18.13 -2.75
CA THR A 16 0.06 -18.56 -3.72
C THR A 16 1.47 -18.31 -3.16
N MET A 17 1.70 -17.17 -2.50
CA MET A 17 2.94 -16.88 -1.78
C MET A 17 3.18 -17.82 -0.61
N VAL A 18 2.14 -18.13 0.17
CA VAL A 18 2.19 -19.11 1.27
C VAL A 18 2.69 -20.46 0.79
N ARG A 19 2.30 -20.88 -0.41
CA ARG A 19 2.74 -22.15 -1.01
C ARG A 19 4.13 -22.12 -1.61
N ALA A 20 4.61 -20.95 -2.06
CA ALA A 20 5.82 -20.85 -2.89
C ALA A 20 7.05 -20.33 -2.13
N TRP A 21 6.88 -19.43 -1.17
CA TRP A 21 8.00 -18.67 -0.59
C TRP A 21 8.39 -19.13 0.82
N TYR A 22 7.45 -19.67 1.58
CA TYR A 22 7.70 -20.08 2.96
C TYR A 22 8.25 -21.51 3.05
N PRO A 23 9.24 -21.77 3.90
CA PRO A 23 9.72 -23.13 4.15
C PRO A 23 8.63 -24.05 4.70
N PRO A 24 8.69 -25.37 4.46
CA PRO A 24 7.70 -26.34 4.96
C PRO A 24 7.51 -26.37 6.50
N SER A 25 8.48 -25.86 7.25
CA SER A 25 8.41 -25.71 8.71
C SER A 25 7.53 -24.53 9.16
N VAL A 26 7.31 -23.54 8.30
CA VAL A 26 6.51 -22.34 8.60
C VAL A 26 5.03 -22.64 8.35
N ARG A 27 4.31 -23.02 9.40
CA ARG A 27 2.93 -23.54 9.29
C ARG A 27 1.86 -22.60 9.82
N THR A 28 2.15 -21.87 10.89
CA THR A 28 1.15 -21.00 11.53
C THR A 28 1.19 -19.59 10.96
N ALA A 29 0.12 -18.81 11.18
CA ALA A 29 0.10 -17.39 10.84
C ALA A 29 1.19 -16.60 11.60
N ALA A 30 1.52 -17.03 12.83
CA ALA A 30 2.57 -16.42 13.62
C ALA A 30 3.95 -16.69 13.03
N ASP A 31 4.23 -17.93 12.64
CA ASP A 31 5.50 -18.31 12.03
C ASP A 31 5.71 -17.60 10.70
N ARG A 32 4.64 -17.45 9.89
CA ARG A 32 4.70 -16.71 8.63
C ARG A 32 5.11 -15.26 8.83
N LEU A 33 4.46 -14.56 9.74
CA LEU A 33 4.78 -13.15 9.99
C LEU A 33 6.20 -12.99 10.55
N ARG A 34 6.64 -13.87 11.46
CA ARG A 34 8.03 -13.86 11.95
C ARG A 34 9.05 -14.14 10.86
N TYR A 35 8.78 -15.13 10.01
CA TYR A 35 9.63 -15.44 8.85
C TYR A 35 9.68 -14.27 7.88
N TYR A 36 8.55 -13.63 7.59
CA TYR A 36 8.51 -12.44 6.75
C TYR A 36 9.35 -11.30 7.36
N ALA A 37 9.16 -11.03 8.65
CA ALA A 37 9.86 -9.96 9.36
C ALA A 37 11.37 -10.20 9.55
N ALA A 38 11.86 -11.42 9.32
CA ALA A 38 13.28 -11.71 9.25
C ALA A 38 13.92 -11.32 7.91
N HIS A 39 13.12 -10.97 6.89
CA HIS A 39 13.58 -10.68 5.54
C HIS A 39 13.23 -9.28 5.04
N PHE A 40 12.17 -8.69 5.58
CA PHE A 40 11.73 -7.33 5.27
C PHE A 40 11.37 -6.64 6.57
N ASP A 41 11.55 -5.33 6.59
CA ASP A 41 11.20 -4.49 7.72
C ASP A 41 9.88 -3.73 7.51
N ALA A 42 9.25 -3.85 6.34
CA ALA A 42 7.96 -3.24 6.03
C ALA A 42 7.02 -4.20 5.29
N VAL A 43 5.72 -4.02 5.51
CA VAL A 43 4.66 -4.74 4.80
C VAL A 43 3.43 -3.87 4.63
N GLU A 44 2.66 -4.10 3.57
CA GLU A 44 1.33 -3.53 3.42
C GLU A 44 0.26 -4.60 3.66
N VAL A 45 -0.65 -4.30 4.59
CA VAL A 45 -1.77 -5.16 4.99
C VAL A 45 -2.92 -4.96 4.00
N ASP A 46 -3.10 -5.89 3.07
CA ASP A 46 -4.24 -5.85 2.13
C ASP A 46 -5.49 -6.56 2.66
N SER A 47 -5.38 -7.41 3.68
CA SER A 47 -6.54 -8.13 4.24
C SER A 47 -7.61 -7.19 4.79
N SER A 48 -7.21 -6.01 5.29
CA SER A 48 -8.11 -4.99 5.82
C SER A 48 -9.01 -4.37 4.75
N PHE A 49 -8.66 -4.50 3.47
CA PHE A 49 -9.55 -4.09 2.37
C PHE A 49 -10.84 -4.93 2.34
N TYR A 50 -10.75 -6.21 2.69
CA TYR A 50 -11.85 -7.18 2.59
C TYR A 50 -12.72 -7.25 3.86
N GLY A 51 -12.22 -6.76 4.98
CA GLY A 51 -12.94 -6.68 6.24
C GLY A 51 -12.19 -5.80 7.22
N LEU A 52 -12.92 -5.09 8.07
CA LEU A 52 -12.31 -4.24 9.09
C LEU A 52 -11.37 -5.08 9.99
N PRO A 53 -10.13 -4.62 10.24
CA PRO A 53 -9.26 -5.30 11.18
C PRO A 53 -9.85 -5.23 12.60
N THR A 54 -9.31 -6.03 13.50
CA THR A 54 -9.63 -5.93 14.94
C THR A 54 -8.38 -5.53 15.71
N SER A 55 -8.54 -4.83 16.82
CA SER A 55 -7.42 -4.49 17.70
C SER A 55 -6.67 -5.74 18.18
N ALA A 56 -7.38 -6.85 18.41
CA ALA A 56 -6.73 -8.13 18.75
C ALA A 56 -5.78 -8.61 17.64
N THR A 57 -6.21 -8.55 16.38
CA THR A 57 -5.37 -8.91 15.23
C THR A 57 -4.18 -7.97 15.08
N ALA A 58 -4.39 -6.66 15.21
CA ALA A 58 -3.33 -5.65 15.14
C ALA A 58 -2.28 -5.81 16.26
N ARG A 59 -2.72 -6.12 17.48
CA ARG A 59 -1.82 -6.43 18.61
C ARG A 59 -0.96 -7.65 18.31
N LEU A 60 -1.56 -8.71 17.78
CA LEU A 60 -0.81 -9.90 17.37
C LEU A 60 0.19 -9.60 16.25
N TRP A 61 -0.09 -8.66 15.33
CA TRP A 61 0.88 -8.23 14.34
C TRP A 61 2.07 -7.52 14.99
N ALA A 62 1.82 -6.59 15.90
CA ALA A 62 2.87 -5.88 16.63
C ALA A 62 3.76 -6.83 17.45
N GLU A 63 3.17 -7.77 18.20
CA GLU A 63 3.91 -8.72 19.05
C GLU A 63 4.82 -9.68 18.27
N ARG A 64 4.55 -9.88 16.98
CA ARG A 64 5.22 -10.91 16.15
C ARG A 64 6.30 -10.34 15.24
N THR A 65 6.55 -9.05 15.29
CA THR A 65 7.59 -8.37 14.50
C THR A 65 8.59 -7.65 15.40
N PRO A 66 9.83 -7.42 14.96
CA PRO A 66 10.82 -6.70 15.76
C PRO A 66 10.47 -5.20 15.89
N PRO A 67 11.07 -4.46 16.83
CA PRO A 67 11.05 -2.99 16.83
C PRO A 67 11.51 -2.43 15.48
N GLY A 68 10.92 -1.30 15.06
CA GLY A 68 11.22 -0.66 13.77
C GLY A 68 10.52 -1.30 12.55
N PHE A 69 9.88 -2.46 12.70
CA PHE A 69 9.06 -3.04 11.64
C PHE A 69 7.81 -2.19 11.40
N VAL A 70 7.50 -1.86 10.15
CA VAL A 70 6.38 -0.97 9.78
C VAL A 70 5.28 -1.71 9.02
N PHE A 71 4.04 -1.49 9.46
CA PHE A 71 2.83 -1.92 8.78
C PHE A 71 2.17 -0.73 8.11
N HIS A 72 2.15 -0.72 6.79
CA HIS A 72 1.18 0.08 6.04
C HIS A 72 -0.15 -0.68 6.01
N VAL A 73 -1.28 0.01 6.10
CA VAL A 73 -2.58 -0.65 6.20
C VAL A 73 -3.51 -0.13 5.12
N LYS A 74 -3.99 -1.03 4.26
CA LYS A 74 -4.97 -0.66 3.24
C LYS A 74 -6.32 -0.41 3.87
N ALA A 75 -6.91 0.75 3.57
CA ALA A 75 -8.22 1.11 4.08
C ALA A 75 -9.29 0.10 3.63
N PHE A 76 -10.25 -0.14 4.51
CA PHE A 76 -11.40 -1.00 4.20
C PHE A 76 -12.14 -0.48 2.95
N ALA A 77 -12.58 -1.40 2.10
CA ALA A 77 -13.15 -1.10 0.78
C ALA A 77 -14.23 0.01 0.79
N MET A 78 -15.11 0.02 1.80
CA MET A 78 -16.16 1.04 1.94
C MET A 78 -15.58 2.48 2.06
N LEU A 79 -14.43 2.62 2.75
CA LEU A 79 -13.78 3.90 3.01
C LEU A 79 -13.18 4.51 1.73
N THR A 80 -12.90 3.69 0.73
CA THR A 80 -12.33 4.12 -0.55
C THR A 80 -13.34 4.06 -1.70
N ARG A 81 -14.65 4.12 -1.41
CA ARG A 81 -15.75 4.10 -2.40
C ARG A 81 -15.86 2.79 -3.20
N HIS A 82 -15.29 1.69 -2.70
CA HIS A 82 -15.60 0.37 -3.22
C HIS A 82 -16.89 -0.16 -2.58
N GLY A 83 -17.70 -0.86 -3.37
CA GLY A 83 -18.90 -1.51 -2.85
C GLY A 83 -18.56 -2.73 -2.00
N VAL A 84 -19.19 -2.85 -0.83
CA VAL A 84 -19.00 -3.97 0.11
C VAL A 84 -20.31 -4.71 0.34
N ARG A 85 -20.25 -6.01 0.60
CA ARG A 85 -21.43 -6.75 1.07
C ARG A 85 -21.68 -6.43 2.55
N PRO A 86 -22.94 -6.42 3.02
CA PRO A 86 -23.25 -6.19 4.43
C PRO A 86 -22.45 -7.10 5.38
N GLU A 87 -22.21 -8.37 5.02
CA GLU A 87 -21.51 -9.34 5.87
C GLU A 87 -20.03 -8.99 6.12
N GLN A 88 -19.46 -8.07 5.35
CA GLN A 88 -18.11 -7.56 5.56
C GLN A 88 -18.04 -6.52 6.68
N LEU A 89 -19.18 -5.96 7.10
CA LEU A 89 -19.28 -5.06 8.23
C LEU A 89 -19.37 -5.84 9.55
N PRO A 90 -18.69 -5.38 10.62
CA PRO A 90 -18.87 -5.94 11.94
C PRO A 90 -20.33 -5.74 12.40
N PRO A 91 -20.88 -6.66 13.23
CA PRO A 91 -22.28 -6.62 13.64
C PRO A 91 -22.77 -5.26 14.17
N PRO A 92 -22.00 -4.48 14.96
CA PRO A 92 -22.43 -3.16 15.41
C PRO A 92 -22.75 -2.20 14.25
N LEU A 93 -21.88 -2.09 13.24
CA LEU A 93 -22.11 -1.25 12.07
C LEU A 93 -23.19 -1.82 11.16
N ARG A 94 -23.20 -3.14 10.99
CA ARG A 94 -24.14 -3.83 10.10
C ARG A 94 -25.59 -3.72 10.57
N LEU A 95 -25.82 -3.75 11.88
CA LEU A 95 -27.16 -3.78 12.47
C LEU A 95 -27.67 -2.38 12.87
N ALA A 96 -26.80 -1.38 12.99
CA ALA A 96 -27.18 -0.03 13.40
C ALA A 96 -27.71 0.84 12.24
N HIS A 97 -27.51 0.42 10.99
CA HIS A 97 -27.85 1.20 9.80
C HIS A 97 -28.70 0.38 8.83
N ASP A 98 -29.62 1.05 8.15
CA ASP A 98 -30.30 0.50 6.97
C ASP A 98 -29.36 0.58 5.75
N HIS A 99 -29.46 -0.43 4.88
CA HIS A 99 -28.57 -0.57 3.73
C HIS A 99 -29.34 -0.61 2.42
N GLU A 100 -29.08 0.36 1.55
CA GLU A 100 -29.47 0.27 0.15
C GLU A 100 -28.43 -0.57 -0.63
N LEU A 101 -28.90 -1.64 -1.26
CA LEU A 101 -28.05 -2.58 -1.99
C LEU A 101 -28.15 -2.37 -3.50
N ASP A 102 -27.01 -2.42 -4.17
CA ASP A 102 -26.96 -2.52 -5.63
C ASP A 102 -27.48 -3.88 -6.12
N ARG A 103 -27.61 -4.03 -7.45
CA ARG A 103 -28.06 -5.28 -8.09
C ARG A 103 -27.18 -6.51 -7.78
N HIS A 104 -26.00 -6.33 -7.20
CA HIS A 104 -25.07 -7.40 -6.82
C HIS A 104 -25.07 -7.66 -5.31
N GLY A 105 -25.96 -7.01 -4.55
CA GLY A 105 -26.07 -7.14 -3.09
C GLY A 105 -24.99 -6.38 -2.33
N ARG A 106 -24.49 -5.26 -2.88
CA ARG A 106 -23.43 -4.46 -2.26
C ARG A 106 -23.94 -3.08 -1.84
N ILE A 107 -23.45 -2.62 -0.70
CA ILE A 107 -23.56 -1.24 -0.24
C ILE A 107 -22.54 -0.42 -1.05
N LEU A 108 -23.01 0.30 -2.07
CA LEU A 108 -22.16 1.15 -2.91
C LEU A 108 -22.13 2.60 -2.43
N HIS A 109 -23.25 3.09 -1.92
CA HIS A 109 -23.44 4.46 -1.45
C HIS A 109 -23.92 4.45 0.01
N PRO A 110 -23.07 4.07 0.99
CA PRO A 110 -23.46 4.12 2.39
C PRO A 110 -23.79 5.54 2.82
N ALA A 111 -24.69 5.67 3.79
CA ALA A 111 -24.96 6.93 4.46
C ALA A 111 -23.66 7.54 5.02
N PRO A 112 -23.50 8.88 5.04
CA PRO A 112 -22.32 9.53 5.60
C PRO A 112 -21.98 9.06 7.02
N ALA A 113 -22.97 8.95 7.91
CA ALA A 113 -22.78 8.48 9.29
C ALA A 113 -22.20 7.06 9.37
N LEU A 114 -22.73 6.10 8.60
CA LEU A 114 -22.18 4.74 8.55
C LEU A 114 -20.71 4.74 8.11
N ARG A 115 -20.35 5.61 7.16
CA ARG A 115 -18.97 5.71 6.68
C ARG A 115 -18.04 6.30 7.74
N GLU A 116 -18.44 7.38 8.42
CA GLU A 116 -17.67 7.99 9.50
C GLU A 116 -17.48 7.01 10.66
N GLU A 117 -18.52 6.27 11.05
CA GLU A 117 -18.42 5.19 12.04
C GLU A 117 -17.47 4.08 11.57
N ALA A 118 -17.51 3.71 10.29
CA ALA A 118 -16.56 2.73 9.74
C ALA A 118 -15.11 3.22 9.75
N PHE A 119 -14.86 4.53 9.57
CA PHE A 119 -13.54 5.13 9.77
C PHE A 119 -13.11 5.00 11.23
N ALA A 120 -13.98 5.33 12.19
CA ALA A 120 -13.68 5.21 13.62
C ALA A 120 -13.35 3.77 14.04
N PHE A 121 -14.14 2.79 13.59
CA PHE A 121 -13.85 1.37 13.81
C PHE A 121 -12.50 0.95 13.21
N PHE A 122 -12.18 1.46 12.02
CA PHE A 122 -10.92 1.17 11.36
C PHE A 122 -9.74 1.74 12.13
N THR A 123 -9.78 3.01 12.55
CA THR A 123 -8.67 3.68 13.24
C THR A 123 -8.46 3.13 14.65
N GLU A 124 -9.53 2.80 15.38
CA GLU A 124 -9.46 2.14 16.70
C GLU A 124 -8.80 0.75 16.60
N ALA A 125 -9.12 0.00 15.54
CA ALA A 125 -8.51 -1.31 15.32
C ALA A 125 -6.99 -1.26 15.11
N LEU A 126 -6.43 -0.10 14.73
CA LEU A 126 -5.00 0.09 14.50
C LEU A 126 -4.24 0.63 15.72
N GLU A 127 -4.93 0.96 16.82
CA GLU A 127 -4.30 1.47 18.05
C GLU A 127 -3.09 0.65 18.51
N PRO A 128 -3.11 -0.69 18.54
CA PRO A 128 -1.96 -1.47 19.00
C PRO A 128 -0.72 -1.31 18.11
N LEU A 129 -0.89 -1.03 16.80
CA LEU A 129 0.25 -0.72 15.94
C LEU A 129 0.80 0.67 16.24
N ARG A 130 -0.08 1.61 16.59
CA ARG A 130 0.26 3.00 16.92
C ARG A 130 1.02 3.08 18.24
N GLU A 131 0.52 2.42 19.28
CA GLU A 131 1.16 2.29 20.61
C GLU A 131 2.59 1.73 20.51
N GLU A 132 2.80 0.77 19.63
CA GLU A 132 4.10 0.09 19.43
C GLU A 132 5.02 0.82 18.43
N GLY A 133 4.58 1.95 17.87
CA GLY A 133 5.34 2.72 16.87
C GLY A 133 5.54 1.99 15.54
N LYS A 134 4.63 1.06 15.19
CA LYS A 134 4.70 0.20 14.01
C LYS A 134 3.67 0.54 12.93
N LEU A 135 2.75 1.46 13.20
CA LEU A 135 1.82 1.96 12.18
C LEU A 135 2.56 2.90 11.22
N GLY A 136 2.57 2.54 9.94
CA GLY A 136 3.10 3.36 8.85
C GLY A 136 2.01 4.24 8.24
N LEU A 137 1.83 4.09 6.92
CA LEU A 137 0.83 4.83 6.15
C LEU A 137 -0.48 4.03 6.03
N ILE A 138 -1.60 4.72 6.10
CA ILE A 138 -2.92 4.18 5.75
C ILE A 138 -3.16 4.42 4.26
N LEU A 139 -3.24 3.33 3.48
CA LEU A 139 -3.43 3.40 2.04
C LEU A 139 -4.91 3.60 1.69
N LEU A 140 -5.22 4.77 1.13
CA LEU A 140 -6.48 5.11 0.48
C LEU A 140 -6.36 4.87 -1.04
N GLN A 141 -6.50 3.61 -1.45
CA GLN A 141 -6.54 3.24 -2.87
C GLN A 141 -7.97 3.35 -3.42
N PHE A 142 -8.20 4.28 -4.34
CA PHE A 142 -9.50 4.54 -4.96
C PHE A 142 -9.75 3.66 -6.21
N PRO A 143 -11.01 3.36 -6.55
CA PRO A 143 -11.36 2.54 -7.72
C PRO A 143 -11.20 3.30 -9.04
N PRO A 144 -11.17 2.60 -10.20
CA PRO A 144 -11.03 3.24 -11.51
C PRO A 144 -12.17 4.20 -11.90
N TYR A 145 -13.36 4.06 -11.30
CA TYR A 145 -14.48 4.97 -11.54
C TYR A 145 -14.46 6.22 -10.64
N PHE A 146 -13.46 6.37 -9.78
CA PHE A 146 -13.23 7.56 -8.98
C PHE A 146 -12.39 8.57 -9.77
N VAL A 147 -13.06 9.44 -10.52
CA VAL A 147 -12.41 10.44 -11.41
C VAL A 147 -12.12 11.75 -10.68
N ALA A 148 -11.14 12.52 -11.15
CA ALA A 148 -10.88 13.87 -10.66
C ALA A 148 -12.07 14.81 -10.91
N ASN A 149 -12.72 15.24 -9.83
CA ASN A 149 -13.72 16.29 -9.79
C ASN A 149 -13.78 16.87 -8.37
N GLU A 150 -14.45 18.00 -8.19
CA GLU A 150 -14.48 18.71 -6.91
C GLU A 150 -15.04 17.87 -5.75
N ALA A 151 -16.15 17.16 -5.95
CA ALA A 151 -16.74 16.31 -4.92
C ALA A 151 -15.80 15.18 -4.47
N ASN A 152 -15.04 14.61 -5.42
CA ASN A 152 -14.06 13.57 -5.13
C ASN A 152 -12.80 14.14 -4.47
N ARG A 153 -12.35 15.36 -4.82
CA ARG A 153 -11.26 16.06 -4.13
C ARG A 153 -11.63 16.34 -2.67
N GLN A 154 -12.84 16.83 -2.43
CA GLN A 154 -13.38 17.02 -1.07
C GLN A 154 -13.46 15.71 -0.29
N TYR A 155 -13.84 14.62 -0.95
CA TYR A 155 -13.86 13.31 -0.30
C TYR A 155 -12.46 12.80 0.06
N VAL A 156 -11.44 13.05 -0.76
CA VAL A 156 -10.04 12.75 -0.42
C VAL A 156 -9.63 13.53 0.82
N ALA A 157 -9.85 14.86 0.83
CA ALA A 157 -9.52 15.72 1.97
C ALA A 157 -10.20 15.23 3.26
N HIS A 158 -11.53 15.03 3.22
CA HIS A 158 -12.29 14.54 4.36
C HIS A 158 -11.84 13.15 4.84
N SER A 159 -11.46 12.25 3.92
CA SER A 159 -10.95 10.93 4.30
C SER A 159 -9.61 11.03 5.02
N VAL A 160 -8.73 11.95 4.61
CA VAL A 160 -7.46 12.20 5.30
C VAL A 160 -7.72 12.82 6.68
N ASP A 161 -8.65 13.77 6.79
CA ASP A 161 -9.03 14.38 8.07
C ASP A 161 -9.56 13.34 9.07
N LEU A 162 -10.40 12.40 8.61
CA LEU A 162 -10.93 11.31 9.46
C LEU A 162 -9.87 10.29 9.91
N LEU A 163 -8.73 10.23 9.21
CA LEU A 163 -7.60 9.38 9.59
C LEU A 163 -6.63 10.09 10.55
N ALA A 164 -6.70 11.41 10.69
CA ALA A 164 -5.80 12.14 11.56
C ALA A 164 -5.86 11.61 13.00
N PRO A 165 -4.70 11.45 13.69
CA PRO A 165 -3.36 11.91 13.30
C PRO A 165 -2.56 10.92 12.43
N ASP A 166 -3.15 9.81 11.97
CA ASP A 166 -2.44 8.83 11.16
C ASP A 166 -2.11 9.37 9.77
N LYS A 167 -0.94 8.98 9.26
CA LYS A 167 -0.45 9.41 7.95
C LYS A 167 -1.13 8.61 6.84
N ALA A 168 -1.62 9.28 5.81
CA ALA A 168 -2.27 8.64 4.67
C ALA A 168 -1.35 8.56 3.45
N ALA A 169 -1.55 7.51 2.64
CA ALA A 169 -1.06 7.41 1.27
C ALA A 169 -2.27 7.31 0.33
N VAL A 170 -2.35 8.17 -0.68
CA VAL A 170 -3.49 8.23 -1.60
C VAL A 170 -3.10 7.71 -2.97
N GLU A 171 -3.89 6.77 -3.46
CA GLU A 171 -3.61 6.11 -4.73
C GLU A 171 -4.82 6.15 -5.65
N PHE A 172 -4.59 6.69 -6.84
CA PHE A 172 -5.60 6.80 -7.88
C PHE A 172 -5.51 5.65 -8.89
N ARG A 173 -6.64 5.36 -9.53
CA ARG A 173 -6.78 4.34 -10.59
C ARG A 173 -7.42 4.91 -11.85
N HIS A 174 -7.50 6.23 -11.94
CA HIS A 174 -8.01 6.94 -13.09
C HIS A 174 -7.06 8.07 -13.50
N ALA A 175 -6.69 8.12 -14.78
CA ALA A 175 -5.68 9.03 -15.33
C ALA A 175 -6.08 10.50 -15.20
N SER A 176 -7.38 10.83 -15.10
CA SER A 176 -7.82 12.21 -14.92
C SER A 176 -7.29 12.91 -13.66
N TRP A 177 -6.73 12.16 -12.69
CA TRP A 177 -6.03 12.75 -11.53
C TRP A 177 -4.63 13.26 -11.84
N VAL A 178 -4.03 12.82 -12.94
CA VAL A 178 -2.61 13.03 -13.26
C VAL A 178 -2.37 13.46 -14.72
N GLU A 179 -3.44 13.74 -15.46
CA GLU A 179 -3.36 14.27 -16.82
C GLU A 179 -3.44 15.81 -16.82
N ALA A 180 -2.60 16.44 -17.65
CA ALA A 180 -2.59 17.88 -17.87
C ALA A 180 -2.53 18.71 -16.56
N ALA A 181 -3.33 19.77 -16.45
CA ALA A 181 -3.37 20.65 -15.28
C ALA A 181 -3.80 19.92 -13.99
N ALA A 182 -4.58 18.83 -14.11
CA ALA A 182 -5.06 18.09 -12.94
C ALA A 182 -3.93 17.43 -12.15
N ALA A 183 -2.78 17.14 -12.79
CA ALA A 183 -1.61 16.58 -12.11
C ALA A 183 -1.11 17.50 -11.00
N GLN A 184 -0.87 18.77 -11.31
CA GLN A 184 -0.37 19.73 -10.33
C GLN A 184 -1.41 19.98 -9.24
N GLU A 185 -2.68 20.17 -9.60
CA GLU A 185 -3.77 20.33 -8.62
C GLU A 185 -3.87 19.16 -7.65
N THR A 186 -3.68 17.94 -8.14
CA THR A 186 -3.70 16.73 -7.31
C THR A 186 -2.49 16.66 -6.38
N LEU A 187 -1.29 16.95 -6.88
CA LEU A 187 -0.08 16.96 -6.05
C LEU A 187 -0.15 18.06 -4.98
N ASP A 188 -0.62 19.26 -5.33
CA ASP A 188 -0.80 20.39 -4.40
C ASP A 188 -1.84 20.07 -3.32
N LEU A 189 -2.96 19.46 -3.71
CA LEU A 189 -3.97 18.98 -2.76
C LEU A 189 -3.35 18.00 -1.76
N LEU A 190 -2.68 16.95 -2.24
CA LEU A 190 -2.08 15.94 -1.36
C LEU A 190 -0.99 16.53 -0.47
N ALA A 191 -0.19 17.46 -1.00
CA ALA A 191 0.82 18.19 -0.24
C ALA A 191 0.20 19.05 0.88
N SER A 192 -0.90 19.73 0.60
CA SER A 192 -1.62 20.52 1.61
C SER A 192 -2.20 19.67 2.75
N LEU A 193 -2.53 18.41 2.45
CA LEU A 193 -3.07 17.43 3.39
C LEU A 193 -1.97 16.65 4.13
N GLY A 194 -0.69 16.79 3.74
CA GLY A 194 0.41 15.96 4.24
C GLY A 194 0.26 14.47 3.87
N ALA A 195 -0.52 14.15 2.84
CA ALA A 195 -0.77 12.79 2.38
C ALA A 195 0.20 12.39 1.26
N ALA A 196 0.76 11.19 1.33
CA ALA A 196 1.71 10.70 0.34
C ALA A 196 0.99 10.32 -0.97
N TYR A 197 1.42 10.89 -2.09
CA TYR A 197 1.02 10.41 -3.41
C TYR A 197 1.64 9.04 -3.67
N VAL A 198 0.80 8.06 -4.01
CA VAL A 198 1.28 6.74 -4.37
C VAL A 198 1.70 6.72 -5.83
N CYS A 199 3.00 6.56 -6.05
CA CYS A 199 3.59 6.35 -7.36
C CYS A 199 3.28 4.92 -7.82
N VAL A 200 2.63 4.75 -8.98
CA VAL A 200 2.15 3.44 -9.45
C VAL A 200 3.03 2.94 -10.59
N ASP A 201 3.60 1.75 -10.45
CA ASP A 201 4.07 0.96 -11.59
C ASP A 201 2.99 -0.03 -12.03
N ALA A 202 2.64 0.06 -13.31
CA ALA A 202 1.58 -0.67 -13.97
C ALA A 202 1.97 -0.87 -15.45
N PRO A 203 1.27 -1.74 -16.21
CA PRO A 203 1.52 -1.91 -17.64
C PRO A 203 1.40 -0.58 -18.39
N ARG A 204 2.11 -0.43 -19.51
CA ARG A 204 1.95 0.71 -20.42
C ARG A 204 0.83 0.39 -21.40
N LEU A 205 -0.41 0.73 -21.04
CA LEU A 205 -1.59 0.52 -21.87
C LEU A 205 -2.34 1.82 -22.09
N ASP A 206 -2.92 1.96 -23.28
CA ASP A 206 -3.84 3.04 -23.56
C ASP A 206 -5.14 2.85 -22.78
N GLY A 207 -5.58 3.93 -22.13
CA GLY A 207 -6.87 3.97 -21.45
C GLY A 207 -6.80 4.62 -20.08
N PRO A 208 -7.91 5.18 -19.60
CA PRO A 208 -7.90 6.03 -18.42
C PRO A 208 -7.74 5.24 -17.12
N THR A 209 -7.86 3.91 -17.13
CA THR A 209 -7.77 3.06 -15.92
C THR A 209 -6.40 2.46 -15.69
N VAL A 210 -5.41 2.90 -16.48
CA VAL A 210 -4.01 2.56 -16.33
C VAL A 210 -3.27 3.87 -16.05
N MET A 211 -2.65 3.96 -14.87
CA MET A 211 -2.03 5.21 -14.45
C MET A 211 -0.81 5.51 -15.31
N PRO A 212 -0.70 6.72 -15.89
CA PRO A 212 0.54 7.14 -16.52
C PRO A 212 1.66 7.22 -15.46
N PRO A 213 2.92 6.99 -15.84
CA PRO A 213 4.03 7.05 -14.90
C PRO A 213 4.18 8.46 -14.35
N LEU A 214 4.08 8.59 -13.03
CA LEU A 214 4.35 9.81 -12.29
C LEU A 214 5.05 9.43 -10.98
N ALA A 215 6.24 9.99 -10.78
CA ALA A 215 6.98 9.90 -9.53
C ALA A 215 6.99 11.28 -8.87
N ALA A 216 6.43 11.39 -7.68
CA ALA A 216 6.32 12.65 -6.95
C ALA A 216 6.33 12.42 -5.43
N VAL A 217 6.79 13.43 -4.69
CA VAL A 217 6.74 13.48 -3.23
C VAL A 217 5.78 14.58 -2.81
N THR A 218 4.79 14.22 -1.99
CA THR A 218 3.79 15.16 -1.45
C THR A 218 3.71 15.10 0.09
N ALA A 219 4.54 14.28 0.73
CA ALA A 219 4.56 14.13 2.19
C ALA A 219 5.97 13.73 2.63
N GLU A 220 6.18 13.60 3.94
CA GLU A 220 7.46 13.15 4.51
C GLU A 220 7.92 11.78 3.98
N SER A 221 6.99 10.94 3.56
CA SER A 221 7.29 9.63 2.95
C SER A 221 6.91 9.60 1.47
N ALA A 222 7.81 9.07 0.64
CA ALA A 222 7.49 8.66 -0.71
C ALA A 222 6.97 7.21 -0.68
N TYR A 223 5.99 6.90 -1.53
CA TYR A 223 5.35 5.58 -1.55
C TYR A 223 5.18 5.11 -2.99
N VAL A 224 5.81 3.99 -3.34
CA VAL A 224 5.74 3.39 -4.68
C VAL A 224 5.07 2.02 -4.58
N ARG A 225 4.08 1.73 -5.43
CA ARG A 225 3.44 0.42 -5.53
C ARG A 225 3.68 -0.22 -6.89
N PHE A 226 4.23 -1.42 -6.88
CA PHE A 226 4.56 -2.21 -8.08
C PHE A 226 3.50 -3.29 -8.30
N HIS A 227 2.63 -3.12 -9.28
CA HIS A 227 1.53 -4.06 -9.56
C HIS A 227 1.88 -5.16 -10.56
N GLY A 228 3.03 -5.08 -11.21
CA GLY A 228 3.34 -5.86 -12.39
C GLY A 228 2.89 -5.17 -13.68
N ARG A 229 3.46 -5.59 -14.80
CA ARG A 229 3.17 -5.06 -16.15
C ARG A 229 2.42 -6.07 -17.02
N ASN A 230 1.62 -6.95 -16.42
CA ASN A 230 0.83 -7.94 -17.15
C ASN A 230 -0.35 -7.27 -17.89
N ALA A 231 -0.09 -6.85 -19.13
CA ALA A 231 -1.08 -6.22 -20.00
C ALA A 231 -2.31 -7.11 -20.27
N ALA A 232 -2.10 -8.43 -20.39
CA ALA A 232 -3.15 -9.37 -20.78
C ALA A 232 -4.23 -9.53 -19.71
N THR A 233 -3.87 -9.45 -18.43
CA THR A 233 -4.79 -9.65 -17.30
C THR A 233 -5.27 -8.34 -16.67
N TRP A 234 -4.63 -7.20 -16.98
CA TRP A 234 -4.86 -5.92 -16.28
C TRP A 234 -6.32 -5.46 -16.27
N ASN A 235 -7.00 -5.55 -17.41
CA ASN A 235 -8.42 -5.20 -17.56
C ASN A 235 -9.32 -6.45 -17.76
N ALA A 236 -8.74 -7.65 -17.74
CA ALA A 236 -9.48 -8.88 -17.94
C ALA A 236 -10.28 -9.27 -16.69
N ARG A 237 -11.33 -10.07 -16.91
CA ARG A 237 -11.97 -10.82 -15.82
C ARG A 237 -11.06 -12.01 -15.49
N VAL A 238 -10.55 -12.03 -14.27
CA VAL A 238 -9.68 -13.09 -13.75
C VAL A 238 -10.26 -13.66 -12.47
N ASP A 239 -9.88 -14.89 -12.15
CA ASP A 239 -10.43 -15.63 -11.00
C ASP A 239 -9.97 -15.07 -9.65
N SER A 240 -8.82 -14.39 -9.60
CA SER A 240 -8.29 -13.79 -8.38
C SER A 240 -7.45 -12.54 -8.64
N ALA A 241 -7.25 -11.74 -7.60
CA ALA A 241 -6.32 -10.61 -7.64
C ALA A 241 -4.87 -11.07 -7.94
N ALA A 242 -4.44 -12.21 -7.40
CA ALA A 242 -3.11 -12.77 -7.64
C ALA A 242 -2.87 -13.08 -9.13
N GLU A 243 -3.87 -13.62 -9.85
CA GLU A 243 -3.76 -13.85 -11.29
C GLU A 243 -3.70 -12.53 -12.08
N ARG A 244 -4.38 -11.46 -11.63
CA ARG A 244 -4.26 -10.13 -12.24
C ARG A 244 -2.83 -9.63 -12.19
N PHE A 245 -2.19 -9.76 -11.03
CA PHE A 245 -0.84 -9.26 -10.75
C PHE A 245 0.24 -10.32 -10.92
N LYS A 246 -0.04 -11.39 -11.67
CA LYS A 246 0.91 -12.45 -12.00
C LYS A 246 1.95 -11.92 -12.98
N TYR A 247 2.99 -11.35 -12.42
CA TYR A 247 4.08 -10.73 -13.17
C TYR A 247 5.37 -10.78 -12.36
N LEU A 248 6.42 -11.39 -12.91
CA LEU A 248 7.75 -11.33 -12.33
C LEU A 248 8.53 -10.28 -13.12
N TYR A 249 8.84 -9.16 -12.47
CA TYR A 249 9.64 -8.11 -13.10
C TYR A 249 11.03 -8.65 -13.47
N THR A 250 11.55 -8.22 -14.62
CA THR A 250 12.97 -8.40 -14.94
C THR A 250 13.82 -7.37 -14.18
N VAL A 251 15.13 -7.63 -14.09
CA VAL A 251 16.06 -6.67 -13.46
C VAL A 251 16.07 -5.34 -14.24
N ASP A 252 15.99 -5.38 -15.56
CA ASP A 252 15.98 -4.18 -16.41
C ASP A 252 14.74 -3.32 -16.14
N GLU A 253 13.57 -3.94 -15.95
CA GLU A 253 12.34 -3.22 -15.61
C GLU A 253 12.38 -2.60 -14.21
N LEU A 254 13.02 -3.28 -13.25
CA LEU A 254 13.28 -2.70 -11.93
C LEU A 254 14.28 -1.55 -12.02
N ALA A 255 15.30 -1.67 -12.88
CA ALA A 255 16.32 -0.64 -13.09
C ALA A 255 15.73 0.69 -13.63
N GLU A 256 14.63 0.64 -14.38
CA GLU A 256 13.89 1.85 -14.81
C GLU A 256 13.44 2.73 -13.62
N TRP A 257 13.24 2.14 -12.44
CA TRP A 257 12.82 2.84 -11.23
C TRP A 257 13.97 3.32 -10.35
N VAL A 258 15.22 2.96 -10.62
CA VAL A 258 16.38 3.38 -9.81
C VAL A 258 16.51 4.90 -9.77
N GLU A 259 16.53 5.57 -10.94
CA GLU A 259 16.62 7.03 -11.01
C GLU A 259 15.38 7.76 -10.46
N PRO A 260 14.14 7.33 -10.76
CA PRO A 260 12.96 7.85 -10.06
C PRO A 260 13.06 7.74 -8.53
N VAL A 261 13.44 6.58 -7.99
CA VAL A 261 13.56 6.37 -6.53
C VAL A 261 14.68 7.22 -5.94
N ARG A 262 15.80 7.42 -6.64
CA ARG A 262 16.87 8.35 -6.23
C ARG A 262 16.33 9.77 -6.04
N ARG A 263 15.53 10.27 -6.99
CA ARG A 263 14.91 11.60 -6.86
C ARG A 263 13.84 11.68 -5.77
N LEU A 264 13.13 10.58 -5.51
CA LEU A 264 12.16 10.51 -4.42
C LEU A 264 12.86 10.59 -3.05
N ARG A 265 13.97 9.86 -2.87
CA ARG A 265 14.70 9.82 -1.59
C ARG A 265 15.41 11.15 -1.25
N GLU A 266 15.75 11.97 -2.24
CA GLU A 266 16.30 13.31 -2.02
C GLU A 266 15.27 14.28 -1.39
N GLN A 267 13.97 13.98 -1.56
CA GLN A 267 12.87 14.84 -1.13
C GLN A 267 12.07 14.27 0.05
N ALA A 268 12.11 12.96 0.25
CA ALA A 268 11.38 12.26 1.31
C ALA A 268 12.32 11.74 2.41
N VAL A 269 11.85 11.76 3.66
CA VAL A 269 12.53 11.15 4.81
C VAL A 269 12.67 9.64 4.63
N THR A 270 11.65 8.99 4.07
CA THR A 270 11.67 7.55 3.79
C THR A 270 10.96 7.26 2.48
N THR A 271 11.55 6.40 1.65
CA THR A 271 10.94 5.91 0.41
C THR A 271 10.57 4.44 0.56
N TYR A 272 9.26 4.16 0.53
CA TYR A 272 8.72 2.80 0.62
C TYR A 272 8.43 2.24 -0.77
N LEU A 273 8.95 1.05 -1.06
CA LEU A 273 8.79 0.31 -2.31
C LEU A 273 7.97 -0.95 -2.05
N MET A 274 6.69 -0.93 -2.41
CA MET A 274 5.72 -1.97 -2.05
C MET A 274 5.33 -2.81 -3.25
N PHE A 275 5.70 -4.09 -3.22
CA PHE A 275 5.48 -5.03 -4.31
C PHE A 275 4.14 -5.76 -4.17
N ASN A 276 3.20 -5.48 -5.07
CA ASN A 276 1.85 -6.04 -5.10
C ASN A 276 1.67 -7.16 -6.14
N ASN A 277 2.74 -7.53 -6.85
CA ASN A 277 2.78 -8.71 -7.72
C ASN A 277 2.91 -10.02 -6.90
N CYS A 278 2.02 -10.21 -5.92
CA CYS A 278 2.09 -11.25 -4.88
C CYS A 278 1.77 -12.68 -5.37
N PHE A 279 1.80 -12.93 -6.69
CA PHE A 279 1.68 -14.28 -7.23
C PHE A 279 2.94 -15.09 -6.92
N ALA A 280 2.76 -16.26 -6.30
CA ALA A 280 3.85 -17.13 -5.87
C ALA A 280 4.89 -16.34 -5.05
N ASP A 281 6.17 -16.49 -5.35
CA ASP A 281 7.27 -15.80 -4.67
C ASP A 281 7.75 -14.54 -5.42
N TYR A 282 6.97 -14.00 -6.36
CA TYR A 282 7.42 -12.92 -7.25
C TYR A 282 7.67 -11.61 -6.49
N ALA A 283 6.70 -11.15 -5.70
CA ALA A 283 6.83 -9.93 -4.91
C ALA A 283 8.05 -9.95 -3.97
N PRO A 284 8.26 -10.95 -3.09
CA PRO A 284 9.44 -10.96 -2.23
C PRO A 284 10.76 -11.12 -3.01
N ARG A 285 10.75 -11.81 -4.16
CA ARG A 285 11.94 -11.89 -5.03
C ARG A 285 12.28 -10.54 -5.65
N ASN A 286 11.30 -9.86 -6.25
CA ASN A 286 11.50 -8.55 -6.86
C ASN A 286 11.83 -7.46 -5.83
N ALA A 287 11.25 -7.51 -4.62
CA ALA A 287 11.61 -6.60 -3.53
C ALA A 287 13.10 -6.71 -3.16
N ARG A 288 13.64 -7.94 -3.06
CA ARG A 288 15.08 -8.15 -2.81
C ARG A 288 15.96 -7.72 -3.98
N GLN A 289 15.55 -8.04 -5.20
CA GLN A 289 16.28 -7.61 -6.40
C GLN A 289 16.34 -6.08 -6.46
N MET A 290 15.22 -5.40 -6.17
CA MET A 290 15.17 -3.94 -6.13
C MET A 290 16.11 -3.37 -5.08
N LEU A 291 16.10 -3.90 -3.85
CA LEU A 291 17.05 -3.48 -2.80
C LEU A 291 18.51 -3.67 -3.24
N SER A 292 18.83 -4.80 -3.88
CA SER A 292 20.19 -5.06 -4.37
C SER A 292 20.66 -4.06 -5.44
N LEU A 293 19.75 -3.46 -6.22
CA LEU A 293 20.10 -2.40 -7.17
C LEU A 293 20.54 -1.12 -6.47
N PHE A 294 20.10 -0.87 -5.23
CA PHE A 294 20.57 0.25 -4.42
C PHE A 294 21.83 -0.10 -3.63
N ASP A 295 21.97 -1.34 -3.16
CA ASP A 295 23.16 -1.80 -2.42
C ASP A 295 24.42 -1.92 -3.32
N THR A 296 24.26 -2.38 -4.56
CA THR A 296 25.36 -2.53 -5.54
C THR A 296 25.88 -1.22 -6.12
N LEU A 297 25.20 -0.10 -5.82
CA LEU A 297 25.53 1.24 -6.31
C LEU A 297 25.80 2.23 -5.17
N VAL A 298 25.97 1.76 -3.94
CA VAL A 298 26.66 2.54 -2.90
C VAL A 298 28.09 2.69 -3.39
N ASP A 299 28.49 3.91 -3.69
CA ASP A 299 29.84 4.23 -4.14
C ASP A 299 30.84 3.62 -3.13
N PRO A 300 31.86 2.85 -3.54
CA PRO A 300 32.88 2.37 -2.62
C PRO A 300 33.60 3.51 -1.86
N GLU A 301 33.43 4.76 -2.29
CA GLU A 301 33.91 5.96 -1.58
C GLU A 301 33.03 6.38 -0.37
N ASP A 302 31.78 5.92 -0.27
CA ASP A 302 30.87 6.24 0.83
C ASP A 302 30.94 5.23 1.99
N VAL A 303 31.71 4.16 1.80
CA VAL A 303 32.20 3.31 2.90
C VAL A 303 33.51 3.91 3.37
N SER A 304 33.45 4.87 4.30
CA SER A 304 34.61 5.25 5.10
C SER A 304 35.24 3.96 5.65
N PRO A 305 36.53 3.68 5.36
CA PRO A 305 37.22 2.57 6.01
C PRO A 305 37.32 2.95 7.48
N SER A 306 36.42 2.40 8.30
CA SER A 306 36.57 2.44 9.74
C SER A 306 37.94 1.85 10.06
N ASP A 307 38.84 2.70 10.54
CA ASP A 307 40.19 2.35 10.94
C ASP A 307 40.17 1.10 11.85
N PRO A 308 41.04 0.11 11.61
CA PRO A 308 41.28 -0.92 12.59
C PRO A 308 42.00 -0.26 13.76
N THR A 309 41.32 -0.10 14.90
CA THR A 309 42.01 0.28 16.13
C THR A 309 42.81 -0.94 16.60
N PRO A 310 44.14 -0.81 16.79
CA PRO A 310 44.93 -1.85 17.41
C PRO A 310 44.89 -1.74 18.94
N VAL A 311 45.12 -2.89 19.57
CA VAL A 311 45.28 -3.24 21.01
C VAL A 311 44.02 -3.74 21.69
#